data_AF-A0ABD5DUS9-F1
#
_entry.id   AF-A0ABD5DUS9-F1
#
_cell.length_a   1.000
_cell.length_b   1.000
_cell.length_c   1.000
_cell.angle_alpha   90.00
_cell.angle_beta   90.00
_cell.angle_gamma   90.00
#
_symmetry.space_group_name_H-M   'P 1'
#
loop_
_entity.id
_entity.type
_entity.pdbx_description
1 polymer ?
#
loop_
_entity_poly.entity_id
_entity_poly.type
_entity_poly.pdbx_seq_one_letter_code
_entity_poly.pdbx_strand_id
1 'polypeptide(L)'
;AGMKRGRGSWQIEFNYKVMPFLVGLTSQFTTYSLYDCGQLNSVRVIRLYESLCQFRSTGVWITTHDWLCERFMLPASQKNNIAEMKRTFLE
;
A
#
# COMPACT_ATOMS: atom_id res chain seq x y z
N ALA A 1 -17.52 -9.58 -7.40
CA ALA A 1 -16.89 -10.87 -7.70
C ALA A 1 -16.80 -11.00 -9.22
N GLY A 2 -15.62 -11.25 -9.77
CA GLY A 2 -15.40 -11.20 -11.22
C GLY A 2 -16.03 -12.39 -11.96
N MET A 3 -16.69 -12.12 -13.09
CA MET A 3 -17.23 -13.18 -13.96
C MET A 3 -16.14 -13.64 -14.94
N LYS A 4 -15.98 -14.96 -15.07
CA LYS A 4 -15.02 -15.56 -16.02
C LYS A 4 -15.55 -15.43 -17.44
N ARG A 5 -14.86 -14.70 -18.30
CA ARG A 5 -15.13 -14.66 -19.75
C ARG A 5 -14.06 -15.50 -20.46
N GLY A 6 -14.39 -16.73 -20.87
CA GLY A 6 -13.45 -17.59 -21.60
C GLY A 6 -12.23 -18.09 -20.80
N ARG A 7 -11.24 -18.68 -21.49
CA ARG A 7 -10.01 -19.21 -20.86
C ARG A 7 -9.01 -18.10 -20.61
N GLY A 8 -8.60 -17.92 -19.35
CA GLY A 8 -7.52 -17.02 -18.95
C GLY A 8 -7.89 -15.54 -18.78
N SER A 9 -9.15 -15.14 -19.01
CA SER A 9 -9.59 -13.76 -18.86
C SER A 9 -10.61 -13.59 -17.73
N TRP A 10 -10.47 -12.50 -16.98
CA TRP A 10 -11.31 -12.13 -15.86
C TRP A 10 -11.87 -10.74 -16.09
N GLN A 11 -13.19 -10.59 -15.93
CA GLN A 11 -13.82 -9.28 -15.90
C GLN A 11 -14.03 -8.87 -14.45
N ILE A 12 -13.46 -7.73 -14.07
CA ILE A 12 -13.58 -7.15 -12.73
C ILE A 12 -14.25 -5.79 -12.88
N GLU A 13 -15.33 -5.58 -12.13
CA GLU A 13 -16.05 -4.31 -12.08
C GLU A 13 -15.85 -3.67 -10.71
N PHE A 14 -15.43 -2.41 -10.72
CA PHE A 14 -15.25 -1.61 -9.52
C PHE A 14 -16.58 -0.95 -9.13
N ASN A 15 -16.79 -0.79 -7.82
CA ASN A 15 -17.93 -0.01 -7.33
C ASN A 15 -17.79 1.45 -7.77
N TYR A 16 -18.84 2.04 -8.35
CA TYR A 16 -18.84 3.43 -8.82
C TYR A 16 -18.44 4.44 -7.72
N LYS A 17 -18.72 4.13 -6.45
CA LYS A 17 -18.32 4.96 -5.30
C LYS A 17 -16.80 5.04 -5.10
N VAL A 18 -16.05 4.09 -5.66
CA VAL A 18 -14.58 4.04 -5.56
C VAL A 18 -13.92 4.83 -6.70
N MET A 19 -14.63 5.07 -7.81
CA MET A 19 -14.08 5.75 -8.98
C MET A 19 -13.44 7.12 -8.66
N PRO A 20 -14.02 8.00 -7.84
CA PRO A 20 -13.39 9.28 -7.51
C PRO A 20 -12.00 9.14 -6.88
N PHE A 21 -11.76 8.07 -6.13
CA PHE A 21 -10.46 7.78 -5.50
C PHE A 21 -9.45 7.17 -6.48
N LEU A 22 -9.91 6.62 -7.60
CA LEU A 22 -9.07 6.05 -8.65
C LEU A 22 -8.75 7.06 -9.77
N VAL A 23 -9.69 7.96 -10.10
CA VAL A 23 -9.56 8.86 -11.26
C VAL A 23 -9.64 10.36 -10.94
N GLY A 24 -10.12 10.76 -9.76
CA GLY A 24 -10.58 12.13 -9.49
C GLY A 24 -9.54 13.12 -8.94
N LEU A 25 -8.29 12.74 -8.74
CA LEU A 25 -7.27 13.59 -8.07
C LEU A 25 -6.05 13.84 -8.96
N THR A 26 -6.22 14.65 -10.01
CA THR A 26 -5.22 14.92 -11.07
C THR A 26 -3.83 15.38 -10.60
N SER A 27 -3.66 15.83 -9.35
CA SER A 27 -2.38 16.34 -8.82
C SER A 27 -1.79 15.55 -7.65
N GLN A 28 -2.52 14.62 -7.02
CA GLN A 28 -2.10 13.97 -5.76
C GLN A 28 -1.99 12.45 -5.90
N PHE A 29 -1.39 11.98 -6.99
CA PHE A 29 -1.12 10.57 -7.18
C PHE A 29 0.28 10.18 -6.67
N THR A 30 0.34 9.03 -6.00
CA THR A 30 1.60 8.33 -5.78
C THR A 30 1.92 7.52 -7.04
N THR A 31 2.96 7.93 -7.76
CA THR A 31 3.46 7.18 -8.93
C THR A 31 4.65 6.32 -8.54
N TYR A 32 4.65 5.06 -8.95
CA TYR A 32 5.74 4.12 -8.70
C TYR A 32 5.82 3.07 -9.81
N SER A 33 7.00 2.47 -9.97
CA SER A 33 7.25 1.43 -10.97
C SER A 33 6.57 0.12 -10.58
N LEU A 34 5.76 -0.42 -11.50
CA LEU A 34 5.18 -1.76 -11.34
C LEU A 34 6.26 -2.85 -11.43
N TYR A 35 7.35 -2.61 -12.15
CA TYR A 35 8.47 -3.56 -12.21
C TYR A 35 9.11 -3.73 -10.84
N ASP A 36 9.42 -2.62 -10.16
CA ASP A 36 10.03 -2.63 -8.82
C ASP A 36 9.06 -3.23 -7.80
N CYS A 37 7.78 -2.84 -7.88
CA CYS A 37 6.73 -3.38 -7.01
C CYS A 37 6.53 -4.89 -7.21
N GLY A 38 6.67 -5.39 -8.45
CA GLY A 38 6.49 -6.80 -8.78
C GLY A 38 7.56 -7.72 -8.22
N GLN A 39 8.71 -7.18 -7.82
CA GLN A 39 9.77 -7.94 -7.12
C GLN A 39 9.48 -8.12 -5.63
N LEU A 40 8.53 -7.37 -5.07
CA LEU A 40 8.19 -7.42 -3.66
C LEU A 40 7.16 -8.53 -3.38
N ASN A 41 7.51 -9.44 -2.48
CA ASN A 41 6.65 -10.60 -2.16
C ASN A 41 5.71 -10.37 -0.97
N SER A 42 5.86 -9.26 -0.25
CA SER A 42 5.05 -8.94 0.92
C SER A 42 4.13 -7.76 0.64
N VAL A 43 2.82 -7.97 0.83
CA VAL A 43 1.81 -6.91 0.71
C VAL A 43 2.15 -5.73 1.62
N ARG A 44 2.67 -5.98 2.82
CA ARG A 44 3.05 -4.91 3.76
C ARG A 44 4.24 -4.10 3.24
N VAL A 45 5.21 -4.76 2.62
CA VAL A 45 6.38 -4.09 2.01
C VAL A 45 5.98 -3.31 0.77
N ILE A 46 5.06 -3.83 -0.05
CA ILE A 46 4.48 -3.09 -1.19
C ILE A 46 3.83 -1.79 -0.69
N ARG A 47 2.98 -1.86 0.35
CA ARG A 47 2.37 -0.66 0.93
C ARG A 47 3.40 0.33 1.49
N LEU A 48 4.52 -0.18 2.01
CA LEU A 48 5.59 0.66 2.56
C LEU A 48 6.31 1.37 1.43
N TYR A 49 6.63 0.65 0.36
CA TYR A 49 7.21 1.20 -0.87
C TYR A 49 6.30 2.28 -1.49
N GLU A 50 5.00 2.02 -1.59
CA GLU A 50 4.00 2.99 -2.05
C GLU A 50 4.02 4.26 -1.17
N SER A 51 4.01 4.09 0.15
CA SER A 51 4.04 5.21 1.10
C SER A 51 5.31 6.04 0.95
N LEU A 52 6.48 5.41 0.79
CA LEU A 52 7.74 6.11 0.55
C LEU A 52 7.76 6.86 -0.79
N CYS A 53 7.18 6.26 -1.84
CA CYS A 53 7.07 6.91 -3.14
C CYS A 53 6.24 8.20 -3.09
N GLN A 54 5.28 8.30 -2.16
CA GLN A 54 4.46 9.50 -1.98
C GLN A 54 5.30 10.71 -1.56
N PHE A 55 6.38 10.47 -0.82
CA PHE A 55 7.30 11.50 -0.33
C PHE A 55 8.59 11.57 -1.16
N ARG A 56 8.59 11.03 -2.38
CA ARG A 56 9.77 11.01 -3.26
C ARG A 56 10.31 12.42 -3.56
N SER A 57 9.42 13.42 -3.67
CA SER A 57 9.81 14.81 -3.93
C SER A 57 10.53 15.46 -2.74
N THR A 58 10.12 15.14 -1.50
CA THR A 58 10.75 15.67 -0.28
C THR A 58 11.95 14.82 0.16
N GLY A 59 12.04 13.56 -0.27
CA GLY A 59 13.10 12.61 0.08
C GLY A 59 13.03 12.07 1.51
N VAL A 60 12.21 12.70 2.36
CA VAL A 60 12.02 12.32 3.77
C VAL A 60 10.53 12.11 4.04
N TRP A 61 10.24 11.01 4.74
CA TRP A 61 8.93 10.70 5.27
C TRP A 61 8.99 10.61 6.79
N ILE A 62 8.21 11.44 7.49
CA ILE A 62 8.10 11.46 8.95
C ILE A 62 6.72 10.95 9.32
N THR A 63 6.67 9.93 10.19
CA THR A 63 5.43 9.31 10.66
C THR A 63 5.57 8.85 12.10
N THR A 64 4.45 8.50 12.73
CA THR A 64 4.41 7.97 14.10
C THR A 64 4.22 6.46 14.09
N HIS A 65 4.60 5.81 15.20
CA HIS A 65 4.37 4.38 15.40
C HIS A 65 2.89 4.01 15.28
N ASP A 66 2.00 4.76 15.93
CA ASP A 66 0.56 4.54 15.86
C ASP A 66 0.03 4.63 14.43
N TRP A 67 0.47 5.62 13.66
CA TRP A 67 0.06 5.79 12.27
C TRP A 67 0.48 4.58 11.42
N LEU A 68 1.70 4.06 11.61
CA LEU A 68 2.15 2.85 10.94
C LEU A 68 1.30 1.65 11.34
N CYS A 69 1.03 1.46 12.63
CA CYS A 69 0.21 0.36 13.09
C CYS A 69 -1.20 0.37 12.51
N GLU A 70 -1.84 1.54 12.45
CA GLU A 70 -3.18 1.70 11.89
C GLU A 70 -3.18 1.56 10.37
N ARG A 71 -2.29 2.26 9.67
CA ARG A 71 -2.24 2.27 8.21
C ARG A 71 -1.94 0.89 7.62
N PHE A 72 -1.03 0.16 8.25
CA PHE A 72 -0.59 -1.15 7.78
C PHE A 72 -1.36 -2.31 8.42
N MET A 73 -2.35 -2.02 9.29
CA MET A 73 -3.10 -3.01 10.05
C MET A 73 -2.14 -4.01 10.72
N LEU A 74 -1.20 -3.48 11.51
CA LEU A 74 -0.21 -4.29 12.23
C LEU A 74 -0.87 -4.99 13.44
N PRO A 75 -0.38 -6.18 13.85
CA PRO A 75 -0.89 -6.88 15.02
C PRO A 75 -0.78 -6.07 16.31
N ALA A 76 -1.63 -6.39 17.29
CA ALA A 76 -1.61 -5.75 18.61
C ALA A 76 -0.26 -5.91 19.34
N SER A 77 0.47 -7.01 19.10
CA SER A 77 1.82 -7.21 19.66
C SER A 77 2.77 -6.10 19.20
N GLN A 78 2.78 -5.80 17.90
CA GLN A 78 3.58 -4.73 17.31
C GLN A 78 3.08 -3.32 17.69
N LYS A 79 1.78 -3.15 17.95
CA LYS A 79 1.24 -1.89 18.46
C LYS A 79 1.64 -1.62 19.92
N ASN A 80 1.74 -2.65 20.74
CA ASN A 80 2.13 -2.50 22.14
C ASN A 80 3.65 -2.57 22.34
N ASN A 81 4.40 -3.07 21.35
CA ASN A 81 5.84 -3.26 21.42
C ASN A 81 6.55 -2.74 20.15
N ILE A 82 7.12 -1.54 20.24
CA ILE A 82 7.88 -0.91 19.16
C ILE A 82 9.11 -1.74 18.76
N ALA A 83 9.78 -2.38 19.71
CA ALA A 83 10.99 -3.17 19.42
C ALA A 83 10.65 -4.39 18.55
N GLU A 84 9.51 -5.04 18.82
CA GLU A 84 9.02 -6.13 17.98
C GLU A 84 8.62 -5.64 16.59
N MET A 85 7.93 -4.51 16.48
CA MET A 85 7.57 -3.91 15.20
C MET A 85 8.81 -3.59 14.36
N LYS A 86 9.86 -3.01 14.97
CA LYS A 86 11.13 -2.75 14.27
C LYS A 86 11.72 -4.02 13.68
N ARG A 87 11.92 -5.05 14.51
CA ARG A 87 12.55 -6.33 14.13
C ARG A 87 11.80 -7.13 13.06
N THR A 88 10.48 -6.94 12.94
CA THR A 88 9.63 -7.83 12.13
C THR A 88 8.95 -7.13 10.95
N PHE A 89 8.91 -5.81 10.95
CA PHE A 89 8.32 -5.02 9.87
C PHE A 89 9.33 -4.07 9.21
N LEU A 90 10.29 -3.50 9.95
CA LEU A 90 11.26 -2.55 9.40
C LEU A 90 12.63 -3.19 9.06
N GLU A 91 13.03 -4.23 9.79
CA GLU A 91 14.24 -5.04 9.58
C GLU A 91 13.90 -6.40 8.96
#